data_AF-A0A9X1P293-F1
#
_entry.id   AF-A0A9X1P293-F1
#
_cell.length_a   1.000
_cell.length_b   1.000
_cell.length_c   1.000
_cell.angle_alpha   90.00
_cell.angle_beta   90.00
_cell.angle_gamma   90.00
#
_symmetry.space_group_name_H-M   'P 1'
#
loop_
_entity.id
_entity.type
_entity.pdbx_description
1 polymer ?
#
loop_
_entity_poly.entity_id
_entity_poly.type
_entity_poly.pdbx_seq_one_letter_code
_entity_poly.pdbx_strand_id
1 'polypeptide(L)'
;MQTFKGRLLALALASAALLSVGQGALALDPDAQVNPDAGPLELFSFGFKAYQRGEKLEAFEALRYAADKGHPGARWKLGKMYAEGDGVPENDYEAFKIFEQIVRDQDDETGNYSNAAYVASAVVALADYLRLGIANSPVTVDLPRARQFYFHAASFFGDAKAQFELGRMLLNGEGGRANPRQAARWLNLAAEKGHVGAEALLGYLLFDGKTISLRPEPVRGLAMLTMALKDAGASDQQWIRPLQEETFSVASEDVRRQAQAYVDQQVLPAAGAVVSAKN
;
A
#
# COMPACT_ATOMS: atom_id res chain seq x y z
N MET A 1 57.63 -52.60 -45.62
CA MET A 1 57.31 -53.42 -46.81
C MET A 1 55.96 -54.07 -46.54
N GLN A 2 54.85 -53.91 -47.27
CA GLN A 2 54.45 -53.32 -48.56
C GLN A 2 52.94 -53.01 -48.40
N THR A 3 52.44 -51.78 -48.59
CA THR A 3 51.74 -51.24 -49.79
C THR A 3 50.77 -52.19 -50.51
N PHE A 4 49.48 -51.80 -50.61
CA PHE A 4 48.59 -51.84 -51.80
C PHE A 4 47.20 -51.28 -51.40
N LYS A 5 46.87 -50.01 -51.64
CA LYS A 5 46.19 -49.40 -52.83
C LYS A 5 44.85 -50.05 -53.23
N GLY A 6 43.76 -49.27 -53.16
CA GLY A 6 42.74 -49.28 -54.24
C GLY A 6 41.27 -48.97 -53.92
N ARG A 7 40.90 -47.70 -54.13
CA ARG A 7 39.68 -47.19 -54.81
C ARG A 7 38.26 -47.28 -54.18
N LEU A 8 37.78 -46.09 -53.80
CA LEU A 8 36.58 -45.38 -54.32
C LEU A 8 35.30 -46.20 -54.63
N LEU A 9 34.24 -45.94 -53.86
CA LEU A 9 32.90 -45.74 -54.41
C LEU A 9 32.14 -44.70 -53.57
N ALA A 10 31.67 -43.67 -54.26
CA ALA A 10 30.81 -42.63 -53.74
C ALA A 10 29.39 -43.18 -53.51
N LEU A 11 28.76 -42.80 -52.39
CA LEU A 11 27.30 -42.75 -52.30
C LEU A 11 26.92 -41.48 -51.54
N ALA A 12 26.29 -40.58 -52.27
CA ALA A 12 25.59 -39.42 -51.75
C ALA A 12 24.45 -39.87 -50.83
N LEU A 13 24.15 -39.10 -49.78
CA LEU A 13 22.77 -38.83 -49.34
C LEU A 13 22.71 -37.75 -48.25
N ALA A 14 21.90 -36.74 -48.58
CA ALA A 14 21.05 -35.95 -47.70
C ALA A 14 21.69 -35.09 -46.61
N SER A 15 21.89 -33.83 -47.00
CA SER A 15 21.71 -32.63 -46.20
C SER A 15 20.51 -32.71 -45.24
N ALA A 16 20.79 -32.63 -43.93
CA ALA A 16 19.84 -32.15 -42.94
C ALA A 16 20.41 -30.86 -42.35
N ALA A 17 20.03 -29.72 -42.95
CA ALA A 17 20.23 -28.42 -42.34
C ALA A 17 19.32 -28.35 -41.10
N LEU A 18 19.91 -28.53 -39.92
CA LEU A 18 19.27 -28.10 -38.68
C LEU A 18 19.17 -26.57 -38.76
N LEU A 19 17.97 -26.09 -39.07
CA LEU A 19 17.58 -24.71 -38.82
C LEU A 19 17.69 -24.50 -37.31
N SER A 20 18.83 -23.99 -36.87
CA SER A 20 18.91 -23.26 -35.62
C SER A 20 17.98 -22.06 -35.78
N VAL A 21 16.73 -22.19 -35.32
CA VAL A 21 15.92 -21.04 -34.96
C VAL A 21 16.72 -20.37 -33.85
N GLY A 22 17.49 -19.36 -34.25
CA GLY A 22 18.17 -18.49 -33.31
C GLY A 22 17.11 -17.97 -32.38
N GLN A 23 17.13 -18.47 -31.15
CA GLN A 23 16.56 -17.76 -30.03
C GLN A 23 17.08 -16.33 -30.14
N GLY A 24 16.17 -15.36 -30.21
CA GLY A 24 16.54 -13.97 -30.22
C GLY A 24 17.48 -13.74 -29.04
N ALA A 25 18.76 -13.59 -29.34
CA ALA A 25 19.70 -13.01 -28.41
C ALA A 25 19.13 -11.62 -28.13
N LEU A 26 18.69 -11.38 -26.90
CA LEU A 26 18.56 -10.03 -26.38
C LEU A 26 19.94 -9.42 -26.56
N ALA A 27 20.11 -8.64 -27.62
CA ALA A 27 21.27 -7.81 -27.79
C ALA A 27 21.22 -6.82 -26.63
N LEU A 28 22.04 -7.07 -25.61
CA LEU A 28 22.37 -6.08 -24.60
C LEU A 28 22.92 -4.88 -25.37
N ASP A 29 22.13 -3.80 -25.44
CA ASP A 29 22.57 -2.54 -25.99
C ASP A 29 23.74 -2.04 -25.11
N PRO A 30 24.97 -1.93 -25.63
CA PRO A 30 26.12 -1.46 -24.87
C PRO A 30 25.95 -0.02 -24.37
N ASP A 31 25.04 0.75 -24.99
CA ASP A 31 24.71 2.13 -24.62
C ASP A 31 23.56 2.19 -23.59
N ALA A 32 22.95 1.05 -23.22
CA ALA A 32 21.92 0.96 -22.18
C ALA A 32 22.49 0.79 -20.75
N GLN A 33 23.80 0.98 -20.56
CA GLN A 33 24.37 1.04 -19.24
C GLN A 33 24.01 2.34 -18.53
N VAL A 34 23.65 2.23 -17.25
CA VAL A 34 23.37 3.38 -16.39
C VAL A 34 24.59 4.29 -16.34
N ASN A 35 24.50 5.50 -16.91
CA ASN A 35 25.58 6.50 -16.85
C ASN A 35 25.58 7.19 -15.48
N PRO A 36 26.51 6.87 -14.55
CA PRO A 36 26.48 7.40 -13.19
C PRO A 36 26.73 8.92 -13.12
N ASP A 37 27.33 9.49 -14.16
CA ASP A 37 27.67 10.91 -14.23
C ASP A 37 26.49 11.78 -14.67
N ALA A 38 25.43 11.18 -15.21
CA ALA A 38 24.21 11.88 -15.63
C ALA A 38 23.53 12.66 -14.49
N GLY A 39 22.68 13.62 -14.85
CA GLY A 39 21.97 14.45 -13.87
C GLY A 39 20.97 13.65 -13.03
N PRO A 40 20.61 14.09 -11.80
CA PRO A 40 19.67 13.38 -10.92
C PRO A 40 18.30 13.12 -11.56
N LEU A 41 17.76 14.08 -12.31
CA LEU A 41 16.47 13.95 -13.00
C LEU A 41 16.56 12.98 -14.19
N GLU A 42 17.69 12.97 -14.89
CA GLU A 42 17.92 12.08 -16.04
C GLU A 42 18.04 10.63 -15.58
N LEU A 43 18.85 10.37 -14.55
CA LEU A 43 18.96 9.07 -13.89
C LEU A 43 17.61 8.58 -13.37
N PHE A 44 16.84 9.46 -12.74
CA PHE A 44 15.49 9.11 -12.28
C PHE A 44 14.56 8.75 -13.46
N SER A 45 14.57 9.55 -14.54
CA SER A 45 13.75 9.28 -15.73
C SER A 45 14.14 7.97 -16.39
N PHE A 46 15.44 7.70 -16.52
CA PHE A 46 15.96 6.44 -17.04
C PHE A 46 15.51 5.28 -16.17
N GLY A 47 15.75 5.35 -14.85
CA GLY A 47 15.37 4.30 -13.91
C GLY A 47 13.87 4.02 -13.90
N PHE A 48 13.03 5.07 -13.98
CA PHE A 48 11.58 4.90 -14.06
C PHE A 48 11.11 4.26 -15.37
N LYS A 49 11.77 4.57 -16.51
CA LYS A 49 11.49 3.90 -17.80
C LYS A 49 11.92 2.44 -17.78
N ALA A 50 13.11 2.14 -17.27
CA ALA A 50 13.58 0.76 -17.08
C ALA A 50 12.62 -0.04 -16.19
N TYR A 51 12.15 0.59 -15.10
CA TYR A 51 11.17 -0.01 -14.20
C TYR A 51 9.86 -0.37 -14.92
N GLN A 52 9.33 0.52 -15.77
CA GLN A 52 8.13 0.25 -16.57
C GLN A 52 8.32 -0.87 -17.59
N ARG A 53 9.55 -1.09 -18.07
CA ARG A 53 9.89 -2.22 -18.96
C ARG A 53 10.09 -3.54 -18.19
N GLY A 54 10.08 -3.51 -16.86
CA GLY A 54 10.34 -4.68 -16.01
C GLY A 54 11.82 -4.96 -15.76
N GLU A 55 12.72 -4.07 -16.20
CA GLU A 55 14.17 -4.14 -15.99
C GLU A 55 14.51 -3.64 -14.58
N LYS A 56 14.07 -4.39 -13.56
CA LYS A 56 14.09 -3.91 -12.17
C LYS A 56 15.49 -3.68 -11.61
N LEU A 57 16.50 -4.46 -12.04
CA LEU A 57 17.89 -4.29 -11.60
C LEU A 57 18.50 -2.98 -12.15
N GLU A 58 18.33 -2.72 -13.44
CA GLU A 58 18.80 -1.47 -14.06
C GLU A 58 18.07 -0.25 -13.50
N ALA A 59 16.75 -0.41 -13.27
CA ALA A 59 15.96 0.60 -12.58
C ALA A 59 16.52 0.89 -11.19
N PHE A 60 16.81 -0.15 -10.40
CA PHE A 60 17.37 0.00 -9.06
C PHE A 60 18.70 0.75 -9.10
N GLU A 61 19.62 0.40 -10.00
CA GLU A 61 20.92 1.06 -10.13
C GLU A 61 20.78 2.54 -10.49
N ALA A 62 19.97 2.85 -11.50
CA ALA A 62 19.75 4.24 -11.92
C ALA A 62 19.07 5.08 -10.82
N LEU A 63 18.09 4.51 -10.12
CA LEU A 63 17.44 5.17 -9.00
C LEU A 63 18.40 5.37 -7.83
N ARG A 64 19.31 4.43 -7.56
CA ARG A 64 20.38 4.56 -6.55
C ARG A 64 21.25 5.77 -6.84
N TYR A 65 21.80 5.88 -8.05
CA TYR A 65 22.62 7.04 -8.40
C TYR A 65 21.83 8.35 -8.36
N ALA A 66 20.56 8.35 -8.79
CA ALA A 66 19.70 9.53 -8.68
C ALA A 66 19.48 9.95 -7.21
N ALA A 67 19.25 8.98 -6.31
CA ALA A 67 19.04 9.23 -4.88
C ALA A 67 20.31 9.72 -4.18
N ASP A 68 21.47 9.17 -4.55
CA ASP A 68 22.80 9.62 -4.08
C ASP A 68 23.05 11.08 -4.49
N LYS A 69 22.52 11.51 -5.64
CA LYS A 69 22.53 12.91 -6.12
C LYS A 69 21.38 13.76 -5.56
N GLY A 70 20.63 13.25 -4.58
CA GLY A 70 19.59 14.00 -3.87
C GLY A 70 18.21 14.01 -4.54
N HIS A 71 17.95 13.15 -5.54
CA HIS A 71 16.62 13.10 -6.16
C HIS A 71 15.57 12.49 -5.20
N PRO A 72 14.56 13.26 -4.77
CA PRO A 72 13.63 12.87 -3.69
C PRO A 72 12.74 11.68 -4.08
N GLY A 73 12.19 11.70 -5.31
CA GLY A 73 11.38 10.59 -5.82
C GLY A 73 12.17 9.30 -6.03
N ALA A 74 13.48 9.41 -6.29
CA ALA A 74 14.34 8.24 -6.47
C ALA A 74 14.60 7.57 -5.12
N ARG A 75 14.93 8.39 -4.10
CA ARG A 75 15.11 7.93 -2.73
C ARG A 75 13.84 7.25 -2.20
N TRP A 76 12.67 7.86 -2.39
CA TRP A 76 11.40 7.24 -2.02
C TRP A 76 11.15 5.90 -2.73
N LYS A 77 11.40 5.85 -4.05
CA LYS A 77 11.20 4.61 -4.82
C LYS A 77 12.15 3.50 -4.37
N LEU A 78 13.40 3.80 -4.04
CA LEU A 78 14.33 2.82 -3.48
C LEU A 78 13.84 2.25 -2.15
N GLY A 79 13.35 3.09 -1.25
CA GLY A 79 12.75 2.64 0.01
C GLY A 79 11.59 1.67 -0.23
N LYS A 80 10.72 1.98 -1.20
CA LYS A 80 9.63 1.09 -1.62
C LYS A 80 10.14 -0.22 -2.23
N MET A 81 11.19 -0.18 -3.05
CA MET A 81 11.77 -1.38 -3.66
C MET A 81 12.33 -2.34 -2.60
N TYR A 82 13.01 -1.81 -1.58
CA TYR A 82 13.47 -2.62 -0.45
C TYR A 82 12.30 -3.18 0.39
N ALA A 83 11.27 -2.38 0.66
CA ALA A 83 10.12 -2.81 1.45
C ALA A 83 9.29 -3.93 0.78
N GLU A 84 9.30 -4.00 -0.56
CA GLU A 84 8.48 -4.95 -1.33
C GLU A 84 9.30 -6.09 -1.95
N GLY A 85 10.62 -6.09 -1.77
CA GLY A 85 11.51 -7.02 -2.48
C GLY A 85 11.44 -6.86 -4.01
N ASP A 86 11.19 -5.64 -4.48
CA ASP A 86 10.85 -5.37 -5.87
C ASP A 86 12.11 -5.13 -6.71
N GLY A 87 12.70 -6.20 -7.22
CA GLY A 87 13.94 -6.17 -8.00
C GLY A 87 15.21 -6.27 -7.16
N VAL A 88 15.08 -6.21 -5.84
CA VAL A 88 16.13 -6.44 -4.85
C VAL A 88 15.59 -7.36 -3.76
N PRO A 89 16.44 -8.06 -2.98
CA PRO A 89 15.97 -8.79 -1.81
C PRO A 89 15.22 -7.85 -0.84
N GLU A 90 14.07 -8.32 -0.36
CA GLU A 90 13.27 -7.58 0.64
C GLU A 90 14.11 -7.28 1.87
N ASN A 91 14.09 -6.01 2.28
CA ASN A 91 14.86 -5.52 3.42
C ASN A 91 14.16 -4.34 4.08
N ASP A 92 13.26 -4.65 5.01
CA ASP A 92 12.51 -3.66 5.77
C ASP A 92 13.39 -2.69 6.56
N TYR A 93 14.54 -3.14 7.06
CA TYR A 93 15.43 -2.27 7.83
C TYR A 93 16.11 -1.22 6.96
N GLU A 94 16.52 -1.57 5.74
CA GLU A 94 17.01 -0.58 4.76
C GLU A 94 15.89 0.37 4.32
N ALA A 95 14.70 -0.16 4.05
CA ALA A 95 13.53 0.67 3.73
C ALA A 95 13.21 1.67 4.85
N PHE A 96 13.21 1.22 6.11
CA PHE A 96 13.01 2.05 7.29
C PHE A 96 14.01 3.20 7.36
N LYS A 97 15.31 2.94 7.20
CA LYS A 97 16.35 3.98 7.23
C LYS A 97 16.15 5.01 6.12
N ILE A 98 15.78 4.56 4.92
CA ILE A 98 15.50 5.45 3.78
C ILE A 98 14.29 6.34 4.09
N PHE A 99 13.20 5.79 4.61
CA PHE A 99 12.02 6.59 4.97
C PHE A 99 12.31 7.54 6.13
N GLU A 100 13.08 7.13 7.13
CA GLU A 100 13.51 7.99 8.25
C GLU A 100 14.31 9.19 7.73
N GLN A 101 15.22 8.95 6.79
CA GLN A 101 15.97 10.02 6.14
C GLN A 101 15.05 10.98 5.36
N ILE A 102 14.05 10.47 4.62
CA ILE A 102 13.10 11.32 3.89
C ILE A 102 12.33 12.24 4.85
N VAL A 103 11.88 11.72 5.99
CA VAL A 103 11.12 12.50 6.97
C VAL A 103 12.02 13.51 7.70
N ARG A 104 13.25 13.13 8.06
CA ARG A 104 14.20 14.05 8.70
C ARG A 104 14.56 15.23 7.80
N ASP A 105 14.84 14.96 6.53
CA ASP A 105 15.25 16.00 5.58
C ASP A 105 14.10 16.97 5.23
N GLN A 106 12.84 16.67 5.61
CA GLN A 106 11.70 17.57 5.47
C GLN A 106 11.79 18.78 6.42
N ASP A 107 12.32 18.59 7.62
CA ASP A 107 12.35 19.60 8.68
C ASP A 107 13.42 20.69 8.41
N ASP A 108 14.33 20.44 7.46
CA ASP A 108 15.42 21.34 7.07
C ASP A 108 14.97 22.37 6.00
N GLU A 109 14.18 23.36 6.45
CA GLU A 109 14.00 24.75 5.95
C GLU A 109 13.70 25.07 4.47
N THR A 110 13.64 24.13 3.53
CA THR A 110 13.47 24.49 2.09
C THR A 110 12.03 24.57 1.59
N GLY A 111 11.02 24.31 2.42
CA GLY A 111 9.61 24.62 2.11
C GLY A 111 9.11 24.05 0.77
N ASN A 112 9.75 22.99 0.26
CA ASN A 112 9.52 22.53 -1.10
C ASN A 112 8.37 21.51 -1.12
N TYR A 113 7.15 22.03 -1.16
CA TYR A 113 5.89 21.28 -1.27
C TYR A 113 5.85 20.29 -2.46
N SER A 114 6.79 20.40 -3.41
CA SER A 114 6.93 19.53 -4.59
C SER A 114 7.11 18.04 -4.25
N ASN A 115 7.50 17.69 -3.03
CA ASN A 115 7.73 16.30 -2.59
C ASN A 115 6.73 15.79 -1.55
N ALA A 116 5.66 16.54 -1.26
CA ALA A 116 4.72 16.24 -0.17
C ALA A 116 4.13 14.82 -0.24
N ALA A 117 3.88 14.29 -1.45
CA ALA A 117 3.36 12.93 -1.63
C ALA A 117 4.36 11.85 -1.21
N TYR A 118 5.65 12.00 -1.56
CA TYR A 118 6.69 11.05 -1.18
C TYR A 118 6.91 11.05 0.34
N VAL A 119 6.90 12.24 0.93
CA VAL A 119 7.01 12.43 2.37
C VAL A 119 5.81 11.80 3.08
N ALA A 120 4.59 12.08 2.64
CA ALA A 120 3.38 11.50 3.21
C ALA A 120 3.44 9.97 3.24
N SER A 121 3.82 9.37 2.10
CA SER A 121 4.00 7.93 1.98
C SER A 121 5.11 7.40 2.91
N ALA A 122 6.24 8.10 3.03
CA ALA A 122 7.34 7.72 3.91
C ALA A 122 6.93 7.78 5.40
N VAL A 123 6.22 8.83 5.81
CA VAL A 123 5.70 8.96 7.18
C VAL A 123 4.78 7.79 7.54
N VAL A 124 3.86 7.42 6.63
CA VAL A 124 2.96 6.28 6.86
C VAL A 124 3.72 4.97 6.95
N ALA A 125 4.72 4.74 6.08
CA ALA A 125 5.55 3.55 6.12
C ALA A 125 6.37 3.45 7.41
N LEU A 126 6.93 4.56 7.90
CA LEU A 126 7.60 4.60 9.20
C LEU A 126 6.66 4.27 10.35
N ALA A 127 5.44 4.81 10.32
CA ALA A 127 4.43 4.51 11.33
C ALA A 127 4.08 3.01 11.33
N ASP A 128 3.95 2.39 10.16
CA ASP A 128 3.73 0.95 10.02
C ASP A 128 4.87 0.13 10.63
N TYR A 129 6.13 0.48 10.33
CA TYR A 129 7.30 -0.19 10.90
C TYR A 129 7.42 -0.02 12.41
N LEU A 130 7.13 1.17 12.94
CA LEU A 130 7.15 1.40 14.39
C LEU A 130 5.99 0.69 15.08
N ARG A 131 4.86 0.50 14.40
CA ARG A 131 3.72 -0.24 14.97
C ARG A 131 3.98 -1.74 15.04
N LEU A 132 4.65 -2.31 14.03
CA LEU A 132 4.88 -3.75 13.91
C LEU A 132 6.24 -4.22 14.45
N GLY A 133 7.23 -3.33 14.48
CA GLY A 133 8.64 -3.69 14.62
C GLY A 133 9.19 -4.36 13.35
N ILE A 134 10.52 -4.51 13.29
CA ILE A 134 11.20 -5.19 12.19
C ILE A 134 12.05 -6.31 12.78
N ALA A 135 11.75 -7.56 12.38
CA ALA A 135 12.46 -8.74 12.86
C ALA A 135 13.97 -8.68 12.55
N ASN A 136 14.80 -9.17 13.47
CA ASN A 136 16.26 -9.18 13.34
C ASN A 136 16.90 -7.79 13.12
N SER A 137 16.27 -6.73 13.63
CA SER A 137 16.79 -5.36 13.56
C SER A 137 16.69 -4.63 14.90
N PRO A 138 17.32 -3.45 15.05
CA PRO A 138 17.13 -2.59 16.22
C PRO A 138 15.74 -1.93 16.32
N VAL A 139 14.93 -1.97 15.25
CA VAL A 139 13.61 -1.33 15.22
C VAL A 139 12.60 -2.24 15.91
N THR A 140 12.28 -1.88 17.15
CA THR A 140 11.26 -2.56 17.96
C THR A 140 9.93 -1.82 17.91
N VAL A 141 8.86 -2.46 18.37
CA VAL A 141 7.53 -1.84 18.44
C VAL A 141 7.57 -0.61 19.35
N ASP A 142 7.18 0.54 18.79
CA ASP A 142 7.03 1.83 19.46
C ASP A 142 5.66 2.44 19.06
N LEU A 143 4.61 1.99 19.75
CA LEU A 143 3.24 2.45 19.50
C LEU A 143 3.04 3.95 19.74
N PRO A 144 3.61 4.58 20.79
CA PRO A 144 3.50 6.04 20.97
C PRO A 144 4.05 6.81 19.77
N ARG A 145 5.22 6.43 19.26
CA ARG A 145 5.83 7.10 18.10
C ARG A 145 5.08 6.80 16.80
N ALA A 146 4.64 5.56 16.60
CA ALA A 146 3.77 5.20 15.47
C ALA A 146 2.50 6.06 15.44
N ARG A 147 1.83 6.22 16.59
CA ARG A 147 0.64 7.06 16.73
C ARG A 147 0.91 8.52 16.39
N GLN A 148 2.08 9.06 16.76
CA GLN A 148 2.47 10.42 16.40
C GLN A 148 2.67 10.58 14.89
N PHE A 149 3.33 9.62 14.23
CA PHE A 149 3.51 9.66 12.77
C PHE A 149 2.19 9.49 12.01
N TYR A 150 1.31 8.57 12.43
CA TYR A 150 -0.03 8.48 11.86
C TYR A 150 -0.83 9.77 12.09
N PHE A 151 -0.73 10.39 13.27
CA PHE A 151 -1.35 11.69 13.51
C PHE A 151 -0.84 12.75 12.54
N HIS A 152 0.48 12.87 12.37
CA HIS A 152 1.07 13.80 11.42
C HIS A 152 0.55 13.56 10.00
N ALA A 153 0.59 12.32 9.51
CA ALA A 153 0.11 11.99 8.17
C ALA A 153 -1.40 12.21 7.99
N ALA A 154 -2.19 11.86 9.00
CA ALA A 154 -3.63 12.03 9.00
C ALA A 154 -4.06 13.51 9.00
N SER A 155 -3.36 14.36 9.75
CA SER A 155 -3.70 15.78 9.91
C SER A 155 -3.11 16.67 8.81
N PHE A 156 -1.86 16.42 8.42
CA PHE A 156 -1.12 17.31 7.53
C PHE A 156 -1.30 16.93 6.06
N PHE A 157 -1.21 15.65 5.73
CA PHE A 157 -1.40 15.16 4.36
C PHE A 157 -2.82 14.69 4.07
N GLY A 158 -3.64 14.50 5.11
CA GLY A 158 -4.97 13.93 4.94
C GLY A 158 -4.91 12.52 4.37
N ASP A 159 -3.89 11.73 4.70
CA ASP A 159 -3.78 10.37 4.19
C ASP A 159 -4.89 9.47 4.77
N ALA A 160 -5.69 8.83 3.92
CA ALA A 160 -6.86 8.07 4.34
C ALA A 160 -6.48 6.83 5.16
N LYS A 161 -5.36 6.16 4.81
CA LYS A 161 -4.84 5.01 5.57
C LYS A 161 -4.37 5.47 6.95
N ALA A 162 -3.64 6.58 7.03
CA ALA A 162 -3.22 7.15 8.31
C ALA A 162 -4.39 7.55 9.19
N GLN A 163 -5.44 8.15 8.61
CA GLN A 163 -6.67 8.49 9.32
C GLN A 163 -7.37 7.25 9.88
N PHE A 164 -7.43 6.16 9.10
CA PHE A 164 -7.95 4.87 9.54
C PHE A 164 -7.13 4.26 10.68
N GLU A 165 -5.81 4.15 10.52
CA GLU A 165 -4.93 3.53 11.52
C GLU A 165 -4.89 4.34 12.81
N LEU A 166 -4.85 5.67 12.72
CA LEU A 166 -4.99 6.54 13.89
C LEU A 166 -6.33 6.33 14.60
N GLY A 167 -7.42 6.18 13.83
CA GLY A 167 -8.74 5.84 14.35
C GLY A 167 -8.71 4.53 15.15
N ARG A 168 -8.12 3.47 14.59
CA ARG A 168 -7.96 2.17 15.28
C ARG A 168 -7.14 2.28 16.56
N MET A 169 -5.99 2.95 16.51
CA MET A 169 -5.14 3.14 17.69
C MET A 169 -5.87 3.93 18.78
N LEU A 170 -6.68 4.93 18.41
CA LEU A 170 -7.51 5.69 19.34
C LEU A 170 -8.65 4.84 19.94
N LEU A 171 -9.24 3.89 19.20
CA LEU A 171 -10.23 2.97 19.77
C LEU A 171 -9.59 2.04 20.81
N ASN A 172 -8.43 1.46 20.47
CA ASN A 172 -7.78 0.45 21.28
C ASN A 172 -6.91 1.02 22.42
N GLY A 173 -6.61 2.32 22.38
CA GLY A 173 -5.65 2.91 23.31
C GLY A 173 -4.21 2.50 23.01
N GLU A 174 -3.89 2.18 21.75
CA GLU A 174 -2.52 1.88 21.34
C GLU A 174 -1.69 3.17 21.33
N GLY A 175 -0.48 3.11 21.90
CA GLY A 175 0.43 4.25 21.95
C GLY A 175 -0.06 5.44 22.78
N GLY A 176 -1.06 5.27 23.65
CA GLY A 176 -1.59 6.34 24.49
C GLY A 176 -2.92 5.98 25.14
N ARG A 177 -3.75 6.97 25.45
CA ARG A 177 -5.10 6.71 25.98
C ARG A 177 -6.09 6.48 24.84
N ALA A 178 -7.05 5.60 25.06
CA ALA A 178 -8.20 5.42 24.17
C ALA A 178 -9.05 6.69 24.14
N ASN A 179 -9.57 7.03 22.96
CA ASN A 179 -10.51 8.11 22.74
C ASN A 179 -11.44 7.77 21.55
N PRO A 180 -12.49 6.99 21.80
CA PRO A 180 -13.38 6.53 20.74
C PRO A 180 -14.09 7.66 19.98
N ARG A 181 -14.36 8.79 20.66
CA ARG A 181 -14.96 9.96 20.01
C ARG A 181 -14.03 10.59 18.96
N GLN A 182 -12.75 10.72 19.28
CA GLN A 182 -11.77 11.19 18.28
C GLN A 182 -11.55 10.12 17.21
N ALA A 183 -11.54 8.84 17.57
CA ALA A 183 -11.44 7.76 16.59
C ALA A 183 -12.53 7.85 15.52
N ALA A 184 -13.80 7.99 15.93
CA ALA A 184 -14.93 8.11 15.00
C ALA A 184 -14.79 9.31 14.05
N ARG A 185 -14.20 10.43 14.49
CA ARG A 185 -13.93 11.58 13.62
C ARG A 185 -12.89 11.26 12.56
N TRP A 186 -11.79 10.62 12.93
CA TRP A 186 -10.76 10.21 11.98
C TRP A 186 -11.25 9.14 11.00
N LEU A 187 -12.02 8.16 11.51
CA LEU A 187 -12.66 7.14 10.68
C LEU A 187 -13.66 7.76 9.70
N ASN A 188 -14.43 8.78 10.11
CA ASN A 188 -15.31 9.51 9.20
C ASN A 188 -14.54 10.21 8.07
N LEU A 189 -13.42 10.88 8.39
CA LEU A 189 -12.58 11.52 7.36
C LEU A 189 -11.98 10.51 6.37
N ALA A 190 -11.60 9.32 6.85
CA ALA A 190 -11.10 8.24 6.00
C ALA A 190 -12.23 7.62 5.15
N ALA A 191 -13.41 7.41 5.74
CA ALA A 191 -14.59 6.89 5.07
C ALA A 191 -15.10 7.84 3.96
N GLU A 192 -15.07 9.16 4.18
CA GLU A 192 -15.39 10.15 3.14
C GLU A 192 -14.45 10.09 1.92
N LYS A 193 -13.28 9.47 2.06
CA LYS A 193 -12.31 9.19 0.99
C LYS A 193 -12.41 7.78 0.43
N GLY A 194 -13.43 7.01 0.83
CA GLY A 194 -13.67 5.64 0.38
C GLY A 194 -12.77 4.59 1.02
N HIS A 195 -12.19 4.87 2.20
CA HIS A 195 -11.38 3.86 2.90
C HIS A 195 -12.29 2.79 3.53
N VAL A 196 -12.41 1.64 2.87
CA VAL A 196 -13.33 0.54 3.22
C VAL A 196 -13.23 0.10 4.69
N GLY A 197 -12.01 -0.08 5.21
CA GLY A 197 -11.86 -0.43 6.64
C GLY A 197 -12.41 0.64 7.60
N ALA A 198 -12.32 1.91 7.22
CA ALA A 198 -12.84 3.00 8.03
C ALA A 198 -14.36 3.08 7.96
N GLU A 199 -14.93 2.77 6.79
CA GLU A 199 -16.37 2.64 6.62
C GLU A 199 -16.94 1.52 7.50
N ALA A 200 -16.29 0.36 7.51
CA ALA A 200 -16.69 -0.76 8.35
C ALA A 200 -16.64 -0.41 9.86
N LEU A 201 -15.51 0.12 10.33
CA LEU A 201 -15.39 0.48 11.74
C LEU A 201 -16.32 1.63 12.14
N LEU A 202 -16.50 2.65 11.30
CA LEU A 202 -17.46 3.71 11.58
C LEU A 202 -18.89 3.16 11.59
N GLY A 203 -19.24 2.29 10.65
CA GLY A 203 -20.53 1.61 10.62
C GLY A 203 -20.81 0.84 11.92
N TYR A 204 -19.84 0.07 12.41
CA TYR A 204 -19.92 -0.61 13.70
C TYR A 204 -20.10 0.38 14.88
N LEU A 205 -19.32 1.45 14.93
CA LEU A 205 -19.42 2.46 16.00
C LEU A 205 -20.76 3.21 16.00
N LEU A 206 -21.32 3.47 14.82
CA LEU A 206 -22.64 4.07 14.66
C LEU A 206 -23.75 3.10 15.07
N PHE A 207 -23.58 1.81 14.78
CA PHE A 207 -24.53 0.79 15.21
C PHE A 207 -24.61 0.68 16.73
N ASP A 208 -23.47 0.62 17.41
CA ASP A 208 -23.41 0.56 18.87
C ASP A 208 -23.78 1.89 19.53
N GLY A 209 -23.19 3.00 19.06
CA GLY A 209 -23.38 4.37 19.56
C GLY A 209 -22.83 4.65 20.97
N LYS A 210 -22.88 3.66 21.87
CA LYS A 210 -22.44 3.75 23.27
C LYS A 210 -20.94 4.01 23.38
N THR A 211 -20.14 3.29 22.60
CA THR A 211 -18.67 3.40 22.57
C THR A 211 -18.20 4.84 22.31
N ILE A 212 -18.91 5.55 21.45
CA ILE A 212 -18.62 6.96 21.10
C ILE A 212 -19.48 7.96 21.87
N SER A 213 -20.33 7.48 22.79
CA SER A 213 -21.25 8.28 23.60
C SER A 213 -22.11 9.20 22.72
N LEU A 214 -22.68 8.64 21.65
CA LEU A 214 -23.66 9.25 20.76
C LEU A 214 -24.95 8.43 20.75
N ARG A 215 -26.01 8.99 20.18
CA ARG A 215 -27.23 8.24 19.90
C ARG A 215 -26.89 7.17 18.83
N PRO A 216 -27.22 5.89 19.06
CA PRO A 216 -27.01 4.85 18.06
C PRO A 216 -27.82 5.13 16.78
N GLU A 217 -27.22 4.84 15.63
CA GLU A 217 -27.81 4.91 14.29
C GLU A 217 -27.77 3.50 13.64
N PRO A 218 -28.51 2.51 14.18
CA PRO A 218 -28.32 1.10 13.85
C PRO A 218 -28.58 0.76 12.37
N VAL A 219 -29.57 1.39 11.74
CA VAL A 219 -29.86 1.18 10.30
C VAL A 219 -28.69 1.67 9.44
N ARG A 220 -28.21 2.88 9.72
CA ARG A 220 -27.08 3.49 9.00
C ARG A 220 -25.79 2.71 9.24
N GLY A 221 -25.52 2.35 10.50
CA GLY A 221 -24.34 1.59 10.87
C GLY A 221 -24.27 0.22 10.21
N LEU A 222 -25.38 -0.53 10.25
CA LEU A 222 -25.45 -1.85 9.61
C LEU A 222 -25.37 -1.77 8.08
N ALA A 223 -26.04 -0.78 7.47
CA ALA A 223 -25.96 -0.57 6.02
C ALA A 223 -24.53 -0.26 5.58
N MET A 224 -23.87 0.69 6.27
CA MET A 224 -22.49 1.09 6.00
C MET A 224 -21.51 -0.08 6.16
N LEU A 225 -21.62 -0.86 7.24
CA LEU A 225 -20.78 -2.03 7.47
C LEU A 225 -21.01 -3.13 6.42
N THR A 226 -22.25 -3.31 5.96
CA THR A 226 -22.59 -4.30 4.92
C THR A 226 -22.05 -3.88 3.55
N MET A 227 -22.14 -2.59 3.20
CA MET A 227 -21.54 -2.06 1.96
C MET A 227 -20.02 -2.17 2.00
N ALA A 228 -19.39 -1.77 3.11
CA ALA A 228 -17.94 -1.89 3.28
C ALA A 228 -17.48 -3.35 3.12
N LEU A 229 -18.22 -4.33 3.67
CA LEU A 229 -17.90 -5.75 3.48
C LEU A 229 -17.97 -6.19 2.01
N LYS A 230 -18.93 -5.66 1.25
CA LYS A 230 -19.08 -5.98 -0.18
C LYS A 230 -17.94 -5.42 -1.02
N ASP A 231 -17.47 -4.22 -0.66
CA ASP A 231 -16.42 -3.51 -1.40
C ASP A 231 -15.00 -3.90 -0.92
N ALA A 232 -14.89 -4.61 0.21
CA ALA A 232 -13.62 -5.03 0.80
C ALA A 232 -12.87 -6.06 -0.06
N GLY A 233 -11.55 -5.85 -0.18
CA GLY A 233 -10.61 -6.84 -0.68
C GLY A 233 -10.45 -8.03 0.28
N ALA A 234 -9.79 -9.10 -0.18
CA ALA A 234 -9.68 -10.36 0.57
C ALA A 234 -9.08 -10.19 1.98
N SER A 235 -8.07 -9.32 2.15
CA SER A 235 -7.46 -9.03 3.45
C SER A 235 -8.44 -8.36 4.41
N ASP A 236 -9.23 -7.40 3.93
CA ASP A 236 -10.17 -6.66 4.76
C ASP A 236 -11.41 -7.48 5.09
N GLN A 237 -11.88 -8.32 4.16
CA GLN A 237 -12.99 -9.23 4.43
C GLN A 237 -12.72 -10.18 5.60
N GLN A 238 -11.46 -10.57 5.85
CA GLN A 238 -11.11 -11.48 6.95
C GLN A 238 -11.55 -10.96 8.32
N TRP A 239 -11.51 -9.64 8.53
CA TRP A 239 -11.85 -9.02 9.80
C TRP A 239 -13.18 -8.26 9.76
N ILE A 240 -13.60 -7.74 8.59
CA ILE A 240 -14.90 -7.05 8.45
C ILE A 240 -16.06 -8.04 8.52
N ARG A 241 -15.91 -9.23 7.92
CA ARG A 241 -16.98 -10.24 7.88
C ARG A 241 -17.46 -10.66 9.27
N PRO A 242 -16.61 -11.11 10.20
CA PRO A 242 -17.09 -11.48 11.53
C PRO A 242 -17.73 -10.30 12.27
N LEU A 243 -17.20 -9.08 12.09
CA LEU A 243 -17.79 -7.87 12.66
C LEU A 243 -19.20 -7.59 12.13
N GLN A 244 -19.40 -7.76 10.81
CA GLN A 244 -20.70 -7.61 10.16
C GLN A 244 -21.67 -8.69 10.59
N GLU A 245 -21.24 -9.96 10.67
CA GLU A 245 -22.08 -11.09 11.09
C GLU A 245 -22.53 -10.94 12.54
N GLU A 246 -21.62 -10.53 13.44
CA GLU A 246 -21.94 -10.19 14.83
C GLU A 246 -22.99 -9.08 14.89
N THR A 247 -22.73 -7.95 14.22
CA THR A 247 -23.63 -6.79 14.18
C THR A 247 -25.01 -7.15 13.63
N PHE A 248 -25.04 -7.95 12.56
CA PHE A 248 -26.28 -8.43 11.94
C PHE A 248 -27.04 -9.36 12.89
N SER A 249 -26.36 -10.25 13.61
CA SER A 249 -26.98 -11.22 14.52
C SER A 249 -27.75 -10.56 15.67
N VAL A 250 -27.24 -9.44 16.18
CA VAL A 250 -27.87 -8.69 17.28
C VAL A 250 -28.86 -7.62 16.80
N ALA A 251 -28.82 -7.25 15.52
CA ALA A 251 -29.77 -6.30 14.94
C ALA A 251 -31.19 -6.88 14.93
N SER A 252 -32.19 -6.04 15.22
CA SER A 252 -33.60 -6.42 15.06
C SER A 252 -33.96 -6.68 13.59
N GLU A 253 -35.01 -7.46 13.34
CA GLU A 253 -35.46 -7.74 11.97
C GLU A 253 -35.79 -6.47 11.18
N ASP A 254 -36.43 -5.48 11.84
CA ASP A 254 -36.75 -4.19 11.23
C ASP A 254 -35.49 -3.43 10.78
N VAL A 255 -34.46 -3.37 11.66
CA VAL A 255 -33.17 -2.76 11.33
C VAL A 255 -32.51 -3.46 10.16
N ARG A 256 -32.49 -4.79 10.13
CA ARG A 256 -31.89 -5.57 9.03
C ARG A 256 -32.60 -5.28 7.71
N ARG A 257 -33.94 -5.29 7.72
CA ARG A 257 -34.76 -5.05 6.52
C ARG A 257 -34.52 -3.66 5.95
N GLN A 258 -34.51 -2.63 6.81
CA GLN A 258 -34.25 -1.27 6.36
C GLN A 258 -32.82 -1.10 5.86
N ALA A 259 -31.83 -1.60 6.60
CA ALA A 259 -30.43 -1.53 6.18
C ALA A 259 -30.22 -2.20 4.82
N GLN A 260 -30.85 -3.36 4.58
CA GLN A 260 -30.80 -4.04 3.29
C GLN A 260 -31.39 -3.18 2.15
N ALA A 261 -32.52 -2.50 2.38
CA ALA A 261 -33.11 -1.62 1.37
C ALA A 261 -32.17 -0.48 0.94
N TYR A 262 -31.36 0.05 1.87
CA TYR A 262 -30.34 1.05 1.60
C TYR A 262 -29.14 0.45 0.83
N VAL A 263 -28.68 -0.74 1.23
CA VAL A 263 -27.60 -1.48 0.55
C VAL A 263 -27.97 -1.78 -0.91
N ASP A 264 -29.22 -2.21 -1.17
CA ASP A 264 -29.71 -2.52 -2.52
C ASP A 264 -29.73 -1.29 -3.43
N GLN A 265 -30.02 -0.12 -2.86
CA GLN A 265 -30.01 1.17 -3.55
C GLN A 265 -28.61 1.81 -3.63
N GLN A 266 -27.60 1.20 -2.98
CA GLN A 266 -26.24 1.71 -2.88
C GLN A 266 -26.17 3.14 -2.29
N VAL A 267 -27.02 3.44 -1.31
CA VAL A 267 -27.07 4.74 -0.63
C VAL A 267 -27.08 4.56 0.88
N LEU A 268 -26.44 5.48 1.60
CA LEU A 268 -26.48 5.49 3.07
C LEU A 268 -27.62 6.38 3.59
N PRO A 269 -28.27 6.00 4.71
CA PRO A 269 -29.20 6.90 5.40
C PRO A 269 -28.51 8.20 5.84
N ALA A 270 -29.22 9.32 5.74
CA ALA A 270 -28.75 10.59 6.27
C ALA A 270 -28.57 10.51 7.80
N ALA A 271 -27.57 11.22 8.31
CA ALA A 271 -27.30 11.29 9.75
C ALA A 271 -28.54 11.78 10.52
N GLY A 272 -28.96 11.05 11.54
CA GLY A 272 -30.11 11.42 12.36
C GLY A 272 -31.48 11.31 11.67
N ALA A 273 -31.57 10.63 10.52
CA ALA A 273 -32.86 10.32 9.92
C ALA A 273 -33.70 9.44 10.86
N VAL A 274 -34.75 10.02 11.45
CA VAL A 274 -35.76 9.24 12.15
C VAL A 274 -36.59 8.55 11.09
N VAL A 275 -36.56 7.21 11.10
CA VAL A 275 -37.37 6.40 10.21
C VAL A 275 -38.84 6.70 10.51
N SER A 276 -39.45 7.51 9.65
CA SER A 276 -40.89 7.70 9.66
C SER A 276 -41.48 6.42 9.05
N ALA A 277 -41.80 5.46 9.90
CA ALA A 277 -42.56 4.28 9.52
C ALA A 277 -43.89 4.76 8.95
N LYS A 278 -44.01 4.81 7.62
CA LYS A 278 -45.31 4.90 6.98
C LYS A 278 -45.92 3.50 6.98
N ASN A 279 -46.99 3.39 7.77
CA ASN A 279 -47.93 2.27 7.84
C ASN A 279 -48.36 1.75 6.47
#